data_AF-A0A6G1KZJ7-F1
#
_entry.id   AF-A0A6G1KZJ7-F1
#
_cell.length_a   1.000
_cell.length_b   1.000
_cell.length_c   1.000
_cell.angle_alpha   90.00
_cell.angle_beta   90.00
_cell.angle_gamma   90.00
#
_symmetry.space_group_name_H-M   'P 1'
#
loop_
_entity.id
_entity.type
_entity.pdbx_description
1 polymer ?
#
loop_
_entity_poly.entity_id
_entity_poly.type
_entity_poly.pdbx_seq_one_letter_code
_entity_poly.pdbx_strand_id
1 'polypeptide(L)' 'TSKCHNCHKPGNTPTQPLKTCRGCCKAWYCGRECQKKDWKRHRTSCHARQAAPSGNASTPSGNLIAEEGGQDDTHAYYN' A
#
# COMPACT_ATOMS: atom_id res chain seq x y z
N THR A 1 -22.02 -4.86 -8.97
CA THR A 1 -20.95 -5.75 -9.49
C THR A 1 -19.75 -4.90 -9.90
N SER A 2 -18.53 -5.32 -9.55
CA SER A 2 -17.31 -4.59 -9.94
C SER A 2 -17.01 -4.83 -11.43
N LYS A 3 -16.69 -3.75 -12.17
CA LYS A 3 -16.36 -3.78 -13.60
C LYS A 3 -14.99 -3.18 -13.88
N CYS A 4 -14.36 -3.62 -14.97
CA CYS A 4 -13.10 -3.05 -15.41
C CYS A 4 -13.27 -1.57 -15.78
N HIS A 5 -12.43 -0.68 -15.26
CA HIS A 5 -12.51 0.76 -15.53
C HIS A 5 -12.07 1.14 -16.95
N ASN A 6 -11.39 0.24 -17.66
CA ASN A 6 -10.96 0.47 -19.04
C ASN A 6 -11.93 -0.13 -20.07
N CYS A 7 -12.20 -1.44 -19.97
CA CYS A 7 -12.98 -2.16 -20.97
C CYS A 7 -14.42 -2.46 -20.54
N HIS A 8 -14.81 -2.04 -19.33
CA HIS A 8 -16.17 -2.17 -18.77
C HIS A 8 -16.69 -3.59 -18.62
N LYS A 9 -15.91 -4.61 -18.97
CA LYS A 9 -16.25 -6.02 -18.75
C LYS A 9 -16.45 -6.28 -17.25
N PRO A 10 -17.48 -7.03 -16.87
CA PRO A 10 -17.62 -7.50 -15.50
C PRO A 10 -16.52 -8.51 -15.20
N GLY A 11 -15.91 -8.47 -14.02
CA GLY A 11 -15.07 -9.58 -13.55
C GLY A 11 -15.67 -10.20 -12.31
N ASN A 12 -16.82 -10.81 -12.55
CA ASN A 12 -17.57 -11.67 -11.67
C ASN A 12 -17.25 -13.16 -11.93
N THR A 13 -16.35 -13.46 -12.86
CA THR A 13 -16.07 -14.86 -13.22
C THR A 13 -14.88 -15.41 -12.45
N PRO A 14 -14.95 -16.67 -11.97
CA PRO A 14 -13.83 -17.31 -11.26
C PRO A 14 -12.59 -17.44 -12.14
N THR A 15 -12.76 -17.47 -13.46
CA THR A 15 -11.68 -17.55 -14.45
C THR A 15 -11.00 -16.21 -14.74
N GLN A 16 -11.64 -15.06 -14.47
CA GLN A 16 -11.08 -13.73 -14.76
C GLN A 16 -11.44 -12.71 -13.66
N PRO A 17 -10.85 -12.87 -12.44
CA PRO A 17 -11.06 -11.91 -11.36
C PRO A 17 -10.43 -10.55 -11.71
N LEU A 18 -11.11 -9.46 -11.31
CA LEU A 18 -10.54 -8.11 -11.45
C LEU A 18 -9.46 -7.87 -10.40
N LYS A 19 -8.41 -7.16 -10.81
CA LYS A 19 -7.32 -6.70 -9.95
C LYS A 19 -7.54 -5.23 -9.59
N THR A 20 -7.32 -4.88 -8.33
CA THR A 20 -7.38 -3.50 -7.87
C THR A 20 -6.10 -2.74 -8.20
N CYS A 21 -6.21 -1.43 -8.38
CA CYS A 21 -5.05 -0.57 -8.51
C CYS A 21 -4.24 -0.58 -7.20
N ARG A 22 -2.96 -0.97 -7.24
CA ARG A 22 -2.11 -1.03 -6.03
C ARG A 22 -1.89 0.33 -5.35
N GLY A 23 -1.97 1.43 -6.10
CA GLY A 23 -1.75 2.77 -5.55
C GLY A 23 -2.92 3.29 -4.73
N CYS A 24 -4.14 3.18 -5.26
CA CYS A 24 -5.33 3.78 -4.62
C CYS A 24 -6.38 2.77 -4.15
N CYS A 25 -6.26 1.49 -4.51
CA CYS A 25 -7.21 0.40 -4.22
C CYS A 25 -8.67 0.65 -4.63
N LYS A 26 -8.94 1.65 -5.48
CA LYS A 26 -10.32 2.10 -5.81
C LYS A 26 -10.75 1.81 -7.24
N ALA A 27 -9.81 1.63 -8.16
CA ALA A 27 -10.10 1.22 -9.53
C ALA A 27 -9.83 -0.29 -9.72
N TRP A 28 -10.62 -0.92 -10.59
CA TRP A 28 -10.57 -2.36 -10.89
C TRP A 28 -10.26 -2.59 -12.37
N TYR A 29 -9.41 -3.57 -12.67
CA TYR A 29 -8.95 -3.86 -14.03
C TYR A 29 -8.83 -5.36 -14.28
N CYS A 30 -9.07 -5.81 -15.52
CA CYS A 30 -8.79 -7.20 -15.93
C CYS A 30 -7.31 -7.56 -15.79
N GLY A 31 -6.43 -6.55 -15.92
CA GLY A 31 -4.99 -6.72 -15.82
C GLY A 31 -4.23 -5.43 -16.09
N ARG A 32 -2.91 -5.55 -16.14
CA ARG A 32 -1.99 -4.41 -16.32
C ARG A 32 -2.24 -3.65 -17.62
N GLU A 33 -2.66 -4.33 -18.68
CA GLU A 33 -2.98 -3.69 -19.96
C GLU A 33 -4.14 -2.71 -19.84
N CYS A 34 -5.22 -3.11 -19.17
CA CYS A 34 -6.37 -2.25 -18.93
C CYS A 34 -6.00 -1.08 -18.01
N GLN A 35 -5.19 -1.32 -16.99
CA GLN A 35 -4.69 -0.24 -16.12
C GLN A 35 -3.86 0.79 -16.91
N LYS A 36 -2.95 0.34 -17.78
CA LYS A 36 -2.11 1.23 -18.61
C LYS A 36 -2.94 2.07 -19.58
N LYS A 37 -3.96 1.47 -20.21
CA LYS A 37 -4.86 2.18 -21.14
C LYS A 37 -5.68 3.27 -20.43
N ASP A 38 -6.14 3.00 -19.21
CA ASP A 38 -6.90 3.96 -18.39
C ASP A 38 -6.00 4.97 -17.66
N TRP A 39 -4.68 4.76 -17.60
CA TRP A 39 -3.75 5.55 -16.77
C TRP A 39 -3.83 7.05 -17.00
N LYS A 40 -3.96 7.51 -18.26
CA LYS A 40 -4.07 8.95 -18.58
C LYS A 40 -5.22 9.63 -17.84
N ARG A 41 -6.34 8.92 -17.66
CA ARG A 41 -7.54 9.39 -16.95
C ARG A 41 -7.46 9.09 -15.45
N HIS A 42 -6.97 7.91 -15.09
CA HIS A 42 -6.92 7.46 -13.70
C HIS A 42 -5.88 8.20 -12.85
N ARG A 43 -4.72 8.55 -13.41
CA ARG A 43 -3.54 9.05 -12.67
C ARG A 43 -3.89 10.12 -11.64
N THR A 44 -4.66 11.13 -12.04
CA THR A 44 -4.99 12.28 -11.19
C THR A 44 -5.80 11.85 -9.98
N SER A 45 -6.84 11.04 -10.21
CA SER A 45 -7.66 10.47 -9.13
C SER A 45 -6.87 9.46 -8.26
N CYS A 46 -5.91 8.76 -8.84
CA CYS A 46 -5.04 7.82 -8.14
C CYS A 46 -4.12 8.54 -7.16
N HIS A 47 -3.49 9.64 -7.58
CA HIS A 47 -2.62 10.45 -6.73
C HIS A 47 -3.40 11.19 -5.65
N ALA A 48 -4.57 11.76 -5.97
CA ALA A 48 -5.41 12.44 -4.98
C ALA A 48 -5.80 11.51 -3.82
N ARG A 49 -6.03 10.23 -4.11
CA ARG A 49 -6.35 9.22 -3.09
C ARG A 49 -5.16 8.74 -2.27
N GLN A 50 -3.95 8.81 -2.82
CA GLN A 50 -2.71 8.49 -2.11
C GLN A 50 -2.27 9.62 -1.19
N ALA A 51 -2.56 10.87 -1.55
CA ALA A 51 -2.23 12.04 -0.77
C ALA A 51 -3.13 12.22 0.47
N ALA A 52 -4.31 11.62 0.47
CA ALA A 52 -5.13 11.58 1.67
C ALA A 52 -4.47 10.64 2.69
N PRO A 53 -4.13 11.09 3.91
CA PRO A 53 -3.68 10.21 4.98
C PRO A 53 -4.84 9.28 5.30
N SER A 54 -4.84 8.11 4.64
CA SER A 54 -5.72 7.02 4.96
C SER A 54 -5.20 6.48 6.27
N GLY A 55 -5.77 6.96 7.37
CA GLY A 55 -5.49 6.51 8.73
C GLY A 55 -5.79 5.02 8.86
N ASN A 56 -4.81 4.21 8.50
CA ASN A 56 -4.45 3.01 9.23
C ASN A 56 -3.03 2.64 8.83
N ALA A 57 -2.10 3.08 9.66
CA ALA A 57 -0.73 2.63 9.66
C ALA A 57 -0.73 1.10 9.87
N SER A 58 -0.56 0.33 8.80
CA SER A 58 0.17 -0.93 8.94
C SER A 58 1.62 -0.52 9.14
N THR A 59 1.98 -0.43 10.42
CA THR A 59 3.32 -0.34 10.96
C THR A 59 4.28 -1.16 10.09
N PRO A 60 5.37 -0.59 9.56
CA PRO A 60 6.50 -1.45 9.23
C PRO A 60 6.92 -2.09 10.55
N SER A 61 6.93 -3.42 10.62
CA SER A 61 7.59 -4.18 11.70
C SER A 61 9.07 -3.81 11.69
N GLY A 62 9.39 -2.66 12.29
CA GLY A 62 10.70 -2.37 12.82
C GLY A 62 10.90 -3.31 13.99
N ASN A 63 11.93 -4.13 13.89
CA ASN A 63 12.36 -5.07 14.91
C ASN A 63 12.66 -4.29 16.20
N LEU A 64 11.71 -4.25 17.14
CA LEU A 64 11.94 -3.81 18.51
C LEU A 64 12.63 -4.96 19.23
N ILE A 65 13.97 -4.92 19.30
CA ILE A 65 14.67 -5.60 20.39
C ILE A 65 14.53 -4.70 21.62
N ALA A 66 13.78 -5.20 22.59
CA ALA A 66 13.55 -4.57 23.87
C ALA A 66 14.52 -5.20 24.89
N GLU A 67 15.18 -4.31 25.64
CA GLU A 67 15.62 -4.39 27.05
C GLU A 67 16.32 -5.64 27.62
N GLU A 68 17.57 -5.46 28.09
CA GLU A 68 18.12 -6.10 29.29
C GLU A 68 18.91 -5.04 30.07
N GLY A 69 18.55 -4.80 31.33
CA GLY A 69 19.13 -3.79 32.20
C GLY A 69 20.53 -4.11 32.73
N GLY A 70 21.18 -3.12 33.31
CA GLY A 70 22.43 -3.30 34.05
C GLY A 70 22.99 -1.97 34.55
N GLN A 71 23.08 -1.83 35.86
CA GLN A 71 23.53 -0.66 36.59
C GLN A 71 24.89 -0.93 37.23
N ASP A 72 25.89 -0.09 36.95
CA ASP A 72 26.97 0.35 37.87
C ASP A 72 27.86 1.33 37.10
N ASP A 73 27.99 2.60 37.48
CA ASP A 73 28.78 3.14 38.60
C ASP A 73 30.18 2.53 38.74
N THR A 74 31.13 3.00 37.94
CA THR A 74 32.39 3.58 38.44
C THR A 74 33.33 3.88 37.28
N HIS A 75 33.66 5.16 37.07
CA HIS A 75 35.06 5.48 36.78
C HIS A 75 35.39 6.89 37.25
N ALA A 76 35.49 7.02 38.57
CA ALA A 76 36.39 7.99 39.15
C ALA A 76 37.83 7.48 38.98
N TYR A 77 38.72 8.39 38.58
CA TYR A 77 40.11 8.52 39.05
C TYR A 77 41.26 7.75 38.35
N TYR A 78 42.05 8.53 37.58
CA TYR A 78 43.48 8.45 37.18
C TYR A 78 44.03 7.36 36.23
N ASN A 79 44.64 7.82 35.13
CA ASN A 79 46.11 7.88 34.96
C ASN A 79 46.50 9.01 34.01
#